data_AF-A0A954B884-F1
#
_entry.id   AF-A0A954B884-F1
#
_cell.length_a   1.000
_cell.length_b   1.000
_cell.length_c   1.000
_cell.angle_alpha   90.00
_cell.angle_beta   90.00
_cell.angle_gamma   90.00
#
_symmetry.space_group_name_H-M   'P 1'
#
loop_
_entity.id
_entity.type
_entity.pdbx_description
1 polymer ?
#
loop_
_entity_poly.entity_id
_entity_poly.type
_entity_poly.pdbx_seq_one_letter_code
_entity_poly.pdbx_strand_id
1 'polypeptide(L)' 'VAGWPLGDPARHSDCVMENLIGDEQEQWRTIATQSNACLHLYGKRQARPGRKMGHVTRLSKS' A
#
# COMPACT_ATOMS: atom_id res chain seq x y z
N VAL A 1 24.24 -0.33 13.22
CA VAL A 1 24.07 -1.57 12.44
C VAL A 1 23.59 -2.65 13.39
N ALA A 2 22.51 -3.38 13.07
CA ALA A 2 21.91 -4.35 14.00
C ALA A 2 22.60 -5.73 14.03
N GLY A 3 23.52 -6.04 13.09
CA GLY A 3 24.38 -7.23 13.13
C GLY A 3 23.73 -8.54 12.63
N TRP A 4 22.55 -8.48 12.02
CA TRP A 4 21.84 -9.66 11.50
C TRP A 4 22.19 -9.94 10.03
N PRO A 5 22.06 -11.20 9.56
CA PRO A 5 22.13 -11.51 8.14
C PRO A 5 21.01 -10.79 7.37
N LEU A 6 21.28 -10.45 6.11
CA LEU A 6 20.26 -9.90 5.22
C LEU A 6 19.27 -11.00 4.78
N GLY A 7 18.01 -10.64 4.54
CA GLY A 7 17.01 -11.55 3.98
C GLY A 7 17.18 -11.78 2.47
N ASP A 8 16.55 -12.82 1.94
CA ASP A 8 16.51 -13.11 0.50
C ASP A 8 15.74 -12.02 -0.27
N PRO A 9 16.35 -11.35 -1.27
CA PRO A 9 15.70 -10.33 -2.07
C PRO A 9 14.84 -10.89 -3.23
N ALA A 10 14.72 -12.21 -3.38
CA ALA A 10 13.91 -12.82 -4.44
C ALA A 10 12.47 -12.32 -4.41
N ARG A 11 11.98 -11.89 -5.56
CA ARG A 11 10.63 -11.33 -5.71
C ARG A 11 9.60 -12.46 -5.69
N HIS A 12 8.70 -12.41 -4.70
CA HIS A 12 7.64 -13.43 -4.54
C HIS A 12 6.49 -13.32 -5.56
N SER A 13 6.07 -12.11 -5.95
CA SER A 13 4.95 -11.89 -6.88
C SER A 13 5.09 -10.57 -7.65
N ASP A 14 4.48 -10.51 -8.83
CA ASP A 14 4.26 -9.24 -9.53
C ASP A 14 3.21 -8.38 -8.80
N CYS A 15 3.41 -7.07 -8.80
CA CYS A 15 2.47 -6.15 -8.18
C CYS A 15 2.56 -4.74 -8.76
N VAL A 16 1.48 -3.98 -8.56
CA VAL A 16 1.44 -2.53 -8.77
C VAL A 16 1.11 -1.86 -7.44
N MET A 17 1.95 -0.91 -7.03
CA MET A 17 1.72 -0.09 -5.84
C MET A 17 1.28 1.31 -6.26
N GLU A 18 0.20 1.78 -5.66
CA GLU A 18 -0.35 3.12 -5.87
C GLU A 18 -0.43 3.86 -4.54
N ASN A 19 0.01 5.13 -4.53
CA ASN A 19 -0.19 5.99 -3.38
C ASN A 19 -1.65 6.43 -3.32
N LEU A 20 -2.19 6.58 -2.11
CA LEU A 20 -3.46 7.28 -1.89
C LEU A 20 -3.14 8.68 -1.39
N ILE A 21 -3.37 9.69 -2.22
CA ILE A 21 -3.06 11.10 -1.97
C ILE A 21 -4.32 11.88 -1.61
N GLY A 22 -4.25 12.66 -0.52
CA GLY A 22 -5.36 13.48 -0.06
C GLY A 22 -6.62 12.66 0.09
N ASP A 23 -7.66 13.03 -0.65
CA ASP A 23 -9.00 12.45 -0.51
C ASP A 23 -9.13 11.09 -1.23
N GLU A 24 -8.12 10.64 -1.98
CA GLU A 24 -8.11 9.29 -2.58
C GLU A 24 -8.23 8.18 -1.53
N GLN A 25 -7.85 8.44 -0.28
CA GLN A 25 -8.05 7.48 0.82
C GLN A 25 -9.52 7.11 1.04
N GLU A 26 -10.47 7.98 0.67
CA GLU A 26 -11.90 7.75 0.92
C GLU A 26 -12.44 6.57 0.09
N GLN A 27 -11.70 6.14 -0.94
CA GLN A 27 -11.99 4.94 -1.73
C GLN A 27 -11.68 3.64 -0.98
N TRP A 28 -11.18 3.70 0.26
CA TRP A 28 -10.70 2.54 1.01
C TRP A 28 -11.72 1.40 1.12
N ARG A 29 -13.02 1.71 1.24
CA ARG A 29 -14.07 0.68 1.33
C ARG A 29 -14.13 -0.16 0.07
N THR A 30 -14.08 0.49 -1.09
CA THR A 30 -14.05 -0.19 -2.40
C THR A 30 -12.76 -0.96 -2.60
N ILE A 31 -11.62 -0.39 -2.18
CA ILE A 31 -10.33 -1.08 -2.29
C ILE A 31 -10.32 -2.33 -1.40
N ALA A 32 -10.87 -2.24 -0.19
CA ALA A 32 -10.89 -3.34 0.78
C ALA A 32 -11.73 -4.55 0.34
N THR A 33 -12.61 -4.40 -0.65
CA THR A 33 -13.35 -5.54 -1.23
C THR A 33 -12.57 -6.27 -2.32
N GLN A 34 -11.47 -5.70 -2.82
CA GLN A 34 -10.64 -6.31 -3.85
C GLN A 34 -9.77 -7.40 -3.23
N SER A 35 -9.98 -8.66 -3.64
CA SER A 35 -9.29 -9.82 -3.06
C SER A 35 -7.76 -9.81 -3.25
N ASN A 36 -7.25 -9.06 -4.23
CA ASN A 36 -5.82 -8.91 -4.50
C ASN A 36 -5.21 -7.61 -3.97
N ALA A 37 -5.97 -6.80 -3.23
CA ALA A 37 -5.50 -5.52 -2.72
C ALA A 37 -4.98 -5.63 -1.27
N CYS A 38 -3.72 -5.25 -1.09
CA CYS A 38 -3.12 -5.01 0.21
C CYS A 38 -3.21 -3.50 0.51
N LEU A 39 -4.29 -3.09 1.18
CA LEU A 39 -4.54 -1.70 1.57
C LEU A 39 -3.80 -1.34 2.87
N HIS A 40 -3.12 -0.19 2.88
CA HIS A 40 -2.50 0.38 4.08
C HIS A 40 -2.87 1.86 4.22
N LEU A 41 -3.71 2.17 5.22
CA LEU A 41 -4.02 3.54 5.65
C LEU A 41 -3.13 3.96 6.81
N TYR A 42 -2.54 5.15 6.77
CA TYR A 42 -1.61 5.61 7.81
C TYR A 42 -2.28 6.16 9.08
N GLY A 43 -3.61 6.08 9.18
CA GLY A 43 -4.34 6.57 10.36
C GLY A 43 -4.24 8.09 10.58
N LYS A 44 -3.89 8.86 9.54
CA LYS A 44 -3.78 10.32 9.63
C LYS A 44 -5.17 10.92 9.80
N ARG A 45 -5.35 11.72 10.85
CA ARG A 45 -6.67 12.31 11.20
C ARG A 45 -7.32 13.16 10.11
N GLN A 46 -6.55 13.79 9.23
CA GLN A 46 -7.08 14.72 8.23
C GLN A 46 -6.39 14.52 6.88
N ALA A 47 -7.18 14.32 5.83
CA ALA A 47 -6.72 14.38 4.44
C ALA A 47 -6.41 15.83 4.03
N ARG A 48 -5.38 16.00 3.20
CA ARG A 48 -4.99 17.30 2.62
C ARG A 48 -4.48 17.08 1.20
N PRO A 49 -4.70 18.02 0.26
CA PRO A 49 -4.14 17.93 -1.08
C PRO A 49 -2.62 17.67 -1.04
N GLY A 50 -2.15 16.71 -1.85
CA GLY A 50 -0.74 16.31 -1.92
C GLY A 50 -0.22 15.47 -0.74
N ARG A 51 -1.00 15.27 0.33
CA ARG A 51 -0.58 14.48 1.49
C ARG A 51 -0.77 13.00 1.19
N LYS A 52 0.30 12.20 1.26
CA LYS A 52 0.17 10.73 1.19
C LYS A 52 -0.58 10.20 2.42
N MET A 53 -1.77 9.68 2.22
CA MET A 53 -2.66 9.17 3.27
C MET A 53 -2.54 7.66 3.46
N GLY A 54 -2.09 6.96 2.42
CA GLY A 54 -1.85 5.53 2.46
C GLY A 54 -1.23 5.04 1.15
N HIS A 55 -1.34 3.74 0.93
CA HIS A 55 -1.08 3.12 -0.36
C HIS A 55 -1.91 1.84 -0.48
N VAL A 56 -2.07 1.37 -1.71
CA VAL A 56 -2.56 0.04 -2.01
C VAL A 56 -1.54 -0.66 -2.89
N THR A 57 -1.24 -1.91 -2.57
CA THR A 57 -0.46 -2.80 -3.43
C THR A 57 -1.41 -3.85 -3.99
N ARG A 58 -1.53 -3.95 -5.32
CA ARG A 58 -2.34 -4.98 -5.97
C ARG A 58 -1.43 -6.06 -6.52
N LEU A 59 -1.65 -7.29 -6.08
CA LEU A 59 -0.92 -8.46 -6.56
C LEU A 59 -1.49 -8.92 -7.90
N SER A 60 -0.62 -9.32 -8.82
CA SER A 60 -0.96 -10.06 -10.03
C SER A 60 -0.33 -11.45 -9.96
N LYS A 61 -1.01 -12.45 -10.53
CA LYS A 61 -0.42 -13.78 -10.69
C LYS A 61 0.82 -13.65 -11.58
N SER A 62 1.94 -14.16 -11.12
CA SER A 62 3.17 -14.33 -11.91
C SER A 62 3.02 -15.45 -12.93
#